data_AF-A0A520D2B7-F1
#
_entry.id   AF-A0A520D2B7-F1
#
_cell.length_a   1.000
_cell.length_b   1.000
_cell.length_c   1.000
_cell.angle_alpha   90.00
_cell.angle_beta   90.00
_cell.angle_gamma   90.00
#
_symmetry.space_group_name_H-M   'P 1'
#
loop_
_entity.id
_entity.type
_entity.pdbx_description
1 polymer ?
#
loop_
_entity_poly.entity_id
_entity_poly.type
_entity_poly.pdbx_seq_one_letter_code
_entity_poly.pdbx_strand_id
1 'polypeptide(L)'
;MASQGSNKDTKKTNDANDGLTAGDANAVKPDLDQPSHETQKFGEIVKLPNGLSEDACKTSVALLNQCLADTITLRDMYKKHHWQVVGPTFNQLHLMYDQHFEGQVLLVDILAERIQLLGGIALAMAADIAETTR
;
A
#
# COMPACT_ATOMS: atom_id res chain seq x y z
N MET A 1 -13.56 -67.18 -32.83
CA MET A 1 -12.80 -67.53 -31.61
C MET A 1 -13.05 -66.38 -30.62
N ALA A 2 -13.99 -66.50 -29.67
CA ALA A 2 -13.84 -67.20 -28.39
C ALA A 2 -12.64 -66.62 -27.59
N SER A 3 -12.71 -66.21 -26.33
CA SER A 3 -13.67 -66.37 -25.24
C SER A 3 -13.09 -65.69 -23.97
N GLN A 4 -13.95 -65.11 -23.12
CA GLN A 4 -13.88 -65.00 -21.63
C GLN A 4 -12.60 -64.40 -20.97
N GLY A 5 -12.63 -63.49 -19.99
CA GLY A 5 -13.62 -63.22 -18.93
C GLY A 5 -13.07 -63.70 -17.58
N SER A 6 -12.84 -62.80 -16.60
CA SER A 6 -13.20 -63.04 -15.19
C SER A 6 -12.90 -61.83 -14.30
N ASN A 7 -13.95 -61.40 -13.60
CA ASN A 7 -13.95 -60.48 -12.47
C ASN A 7 -13.87 -61.28 -11.15
N LYS A 8 -13.28 -60.69 -10.11
CA LYS A 8 -13.59 -60.87 -8.67
C LYS A 8 -12.78 -59.82 -7.89
N ASP A 9 -13.43 -58.79 -7.36
CA ASP A 9 -13.93 -58.73 -5.97
C ASP A 9 -12.80 -58.95 -4.94
N THR A 10 -12.56 -58.18 -3.88
CA THR A 10 -13.18 -57.03 -3.24
C THR A 10 -12.21 -56.65 -2.12
N LYS A 11 -12.01 -55.35 -1.83
CA LYS A 11 -11.94 -54.91 -0.43
C LYS A 11 -12.32 -53.44 -0.32
N LYS A 12 -13.58 -53.25 0.03
CA LYS A 12 -14.17 -52.04 0.57
C LYS A 12 -13.62 -51.86 1.99
N THR A 13 -13.01 -50.73 2.28
CA THR A 13 -13.07 -50.12 3.61
C THR A 13 -13.47 -48.68 3.40
N ASN A 14 -14.76 -48.44 3.67
CA ASN A 14 -15.31 -47.13 3.92
C ASN A 14 -14.55 -46.52 5.10
N ASP A 15 -14.15 -45.26 4.99
CA ASP A 15 -14.44 -44.31 6.06
C ASP A 15 -14.97 -43.04 5.41
N ALA A 16 -16.23 -42.81 5.70
CA ALA A 16 -16.93 -41.59 5.39
C ALA A 16 -16.26 -40.45 6.15
N ASN A 17 -15.95 -39.36 5.44
CA ASN A 17 -16.14 -38.06 6.04
C ASN A 17 -17.09 -37.28 5.13
N ASP A 18 -18.33 -37.25 5.61
CA ASP A 18 -19.45 -36.52 5.06
C ASP A 18 -19.12 -35.05 4.81
N GLY A 19 -19.67 -34.53 3.72
CA GLY A 19 -20.21 -33.18 3.74
C GLY A 19 -19.33 -32.07 3.18
N LEU A 20 -18.84 -32.18 1.94
CA LEU A 20 -18.88 -31.00 1.08
C LEU A 20 -20.27 -30.95 0.45
N THR A 21 -21.21 -30.34 1.17
CA THR A 21 -22.48 -29.89 0.60
C THR A 21 -22.18 -29.14 -0.68
N ALA A 22 -22.89 -29.48 -1.76
CA ALA A 22 -22.81 -28.83 -3.05
C ALA A 22 -22.60 -27.32 -2.87
N GLY A 23 -21.37 -26.86 -3.14
CA GLY A 23 -20.99 -25.47 -2.96
C GLY A 23 -21.92 -24.61 -3.78
N ASP A 24 -22.55 -23.66 -3.11
CA ASP A 24 -23.54 -22.73 -3.63
C ASP A 24 -23.14 -22.25 -5.04
N ALA A 25 -24.02 -22.47 -6.03
CA ALA A 25 -23.77 -22.09 -7.43
C ALA A 25 -23.59 -20.55 -7.60
N ASN A 26 -23.79 -19.81 -6.52
CA ASN A 26 -23.58 -18.37 -6.38
C ASN A 26 -22.31 -17.99 -5.60
N ALA A 27 -21.39 -18.92 -5.34
CA ALA A 27 -20.10 -18.59 -4.73
C ALA A 27 -19.26 -17.72 -5.68
N VAL A 28 -19.25 -16.40 -5.44
CA VAL A 28 -18.38 -15.44 -6.13
C VAL A 28 -16.92 -15.83 -5.84
N LYS A 29 -16.23 -16.41 -6.82
CA LYS A 29 -14.79 -16.68 -6.75
C LYS A 29 -14.04 -15.47 -7.31
N PRO A 30 -13.04 -14.93 -6.59
CA PRO A 30 -12.20 -13.88 -7.13
C PRO A 30 -11.40 -14.42 -8.33
N ASP A 31 -11.37 -13.65 -9.41
CA ASP A 31 -10.49 -13.91 -10.54
C ASP A 31 -9.09 -13.41 -10.16
N LEU A 32 -8.17 -14.35 -9.92
CA LEU A 32 -6.80 -14.04 -9.50
C LEU A 32 -5.88 -13.77 -10.71
N ASP A 33 -6.32 -14.11 -11.92
CA ASP A 33 -5.53 -14.01 -13.15
C ASP A 33 -5.97 -12.82 -14.03
N GLN A 34 -6.78 -11.90 -13.48
CA GLN A 34 -7.25 -10.74 -14.19
C GLN A 34 -6.06 -9.83 -14.59
N PRO A 35 -5.86 -9.55 -15.89
CA PRO A 35 -4.81 -8.64 -16.33
C PRO A 35 -5.15 -7.21 -15.88
N SER A 36 -4.23 -6.56 -15.18
CA SER A 36 -4.29 -5.13 -14.84
C SER A 36 -3.43 -4.31 -15.78
N HIS A 37 -3.77 -3.02 -15.95
CA HIS A 37 -2.93 -2.05 -16.65
C HIS A 37 -2.64 -0.88 -15.72
N GLU A 38 -1.48 -0.25 -15.91
CA GLU A 38 -1.12 0.97 -15.22
C GLU A 38 -2.02 2.12 -15.71
N THR A 39 -2.77 2.73 -14.79
CA THR A 39 -3.71 3.81 -15.11
C THR A 39 -3.04 5.18 -15.21
N GLN A 40 -1.96 5.39 -14.46
CA GLN A 40 -1.21 6.66 -14.43
C GLN A 40 0.24 6.39 -14.01
N LYS A 41 1.19 6.99 -14.73
CA LYS A 41 2.62 6.93 -14.38
C LYS A 41 3.01 8.04 -13.42
N PHE A 42 4.05 7.81 -12.62
CA PHE A 42 4.62 8.87 -11.79
C PHE A 42 5.12 10.04 -12.66
N GLY A 43 4.79 11.27 -12.25
CA GLY A 43 5.12 12.51 -12.98
C GLY A 43 4.11 12.92 -14.06
N GLU A 44 3.15 12.07 -14.40
CA GLU A 44 2.00 12.44 -15.23
C GLU A 44 0.90 13.10 -14.39
N ILE A 45 0.13 13.99 -15.01
CA ILE A 45 -0.98 14.71 -14.38
C ILE A 45 -2.28 14.30 -15.06
N VAL A 46 -3.25 13.87 -14.26
CA VAL A 46 -4.65 13.70 -14.71
C VAL A 46 -5.37 15.04 -14.56
N LYS A 47 -5.98 15.52 -15.65
CA LYS A 47 -6.72 16.78 -15.63
C LYS A 47 -7.97 16.67 -14.76
N LEU A 48 -8.01 17.45 -13.68
CA LEU A 48 -9.16 17.53 -12.76
C LEU A 48 -9.89 18.88 -12.89
N PRO A 49 -11.19 18.97 -12.53
CA PRO A 49 -11.98 20.19 -12.58
C PRO A 49 -11.69 21.12 -11.38
N ASN A 50 -10.42 21.46 -11.18
CA ASN A 50 -9.93 22.27 -10.07
C ASN A 50 -9.61 23.73 -10.46
N GLY A 51 -9.88 24.12 -11.71
CA GLY A 51 -9.70 25.49 -12.21
C GLY A 51 -8.25 25.92 -12.46
N LEU A 52 -7.28 25.01 -12.37
CA LEU A 52 -5.85 25.29 -12.56
C LEU A 52 -5.36 24.82 -13.94
N SER A 53 -4.31 25.46 -14.48
CA SER A 53 -3.65 24.97 -15.70
C SER A 53 -2.86 23.69 -15.42
N GLU A 54 -2.64 22.87 -16.45
CA GLU A 54 -1.88 21.62 -16.31
C GLU A 54 -0.43 21.88 -15.88
N ASP A 55 0.22 22.90 -16.46
CA ASP A 55 1.58 23.30 -16.10
C ASP A 55 1.70 23.72 -14.62
N ALA A 56 0.69 24.44 -14.11
CA ALA A 56 0.65 24.84 -12.70
C ALA A 56 0.48 23.62 -11.79
N CYS A 57 -0.40 22.68 -12.14
CA CYS A 57 -0.56 21.41 -11.41
C CYS A 57 0.74 20.61 -11.43
N LYS A 58 1.37 20.44 -12.59
CA LYS A 58 2.61 19.67 -12.75
C LYS A 58 3.75 20.23 -11.93
N THR A 59 3.96 21.55 -11.99
CA THR A 59 4.99 22.23 -11.21
C THR A 59 4.71 22.12 -9.71
N SER A 60 3.45 22.31 -9.30
CA SER A 60 3.05 22.21 -7.89
C SER A 60 3.23 20.80 -7.36
N VAL A 61 2.83 19.77 -8.10
CA VAL A 61 2.98 18.36 -7.72
C VAL A 61 4.45 17.98 -7.56
N ALA A 62 5.32 18.43 -8.47
CA ALA A 62 6.75 18.16 -8.36
C ALA A 62 7.35 18.75 -7.08
N LEU A 63 7.00 20.00 -6.75
CA LEU A 63 7.46 20.67 -5.53
C LEU A 63 6.87 20.03 -4.27
N LEU A 64 5.58 19.71 -4.29
CA LEU A 64 4.90 19.04 -3.17
C LEU A 64 5.48 17.65 -2.91
N ASN A 65 5.85 16.89 -3.95
CA ASN A 65 6.49 15.58 -3.79
C ASN A 65 7.88 15.71 -3.13
N GLN A 66 8.66 16.75 -3.47
CA GLN A 66 9.92 17.02 -2.76
C GLN A 66 9.66 17.34 -1.28
N CYS A 67 8.71 18.25 -0.99
CA CYS A 67 8.35 18.58 0.40
C CYS A 67 7.82 17.36 1.16
N LEU A 68 7.03 16.51 0.51
CA LEU A 68 6.51 15.26 1.07
C LEU A 68 7.64 14.31 1.42
N ALA A 69 8.62 14.13 0.53
CA ALA A 69 9.79 13.30 0.79
C ALA A 69 10.55 13.78 2.03
N ASP A 70 10.86 15.07 2.11
CA ASP A 70 11.61 15.63 3.23
C ASP A 70 10.82 15.57 4.54
N THR A 71 9.49 15.73 4.47
CA THR A 71 8.58 15.64 5.63
C THR A 71 8.48 14.19 6.15
N ILE A 72 8.41 13.20 5.25
CA ILE A 72 8.46 11.78 5.61
C ILE A 72 9.80 11.43 6.25
N THR A 73 10.91 11.91 5.69
CA THR A 73 12.24 11.73 6.29
C THR A 73 12.29 12.33 7.69
N LEU A 74 11.80 13.57 7.87
CA LEU A 74 11.79 14.25 9.17
C LEU A 74 10.91 13.52 10.20
N ARG A 75 9.72 13.04 9.78
CA ARG A 75 8.85 12.18 10.59
C ARG A 75 9.62 10.99 11.14
N ASP A 76 10.35 10.27 10.28
CA ASP A 76 11.08 9.07 10.68
C ASP A 76 12.30 9.41 11.54
N MET A 77 12.94 10.56 11.28
CA MET A 77 13.99 11.09 12.16
C MET A 77 13.45 11.32 13.58
N TYR A 78 12.24 11.85 13.76
CA TYR A 78 11.68 12.03 15.09
C TYR A 78 11.56 10.70 15.85
N LYS A 79 11.06 9.63 15.21
CA LYS A 79 11.00 8.29 15.85
C LYS A 79 12.38 7.70 16.12
N LYS A 80 13.33 7.88 15.22
CA LYS A 80 14.73 7.49 15.46
C LYS A 80 15.26 8.12 16.75
N HIS A 81 15.13 9.43 16.90
CA HIS A 81 15.65 10.13 18.09
C HIS A 81 14.83 9.80 19.35
N HIS A 82 13.51 9.62 19.22
CA HIS A 82 12.64 9.14 20.30
C HIS A 82 13.09 7.79 20.86
N TRP A 83 13.50 6.84 20.02
CA TRP A 83 14.02 5.55 20.46
C TRP A 83 15.45 5.60 21.00
N GLN A 84 16.29 6.50 20.47
CA GLN A 84 17.73 6.52 20.74
C GLN A 84 18.15 7.51 21.85
N VAL A 85 17.26 8.40 22.30
CA VAL A 85 17.59 9.39 23.33
C VAL A 85 17.91 8.75 24.68
N VAL A 86 18.91 9.29 25.38
CA VAL A 86 19.36 8.90 26.72
C VAL A 86 19.79 10.13 27.51
N GLY A 87 19.93 10.01 28.84
CA GLY A 87 20.48 11.06 29.71
C GLY A 87 19.46 11.74 30.64
N PRO A 88 19.87 12.78 31.39
CA PRO A 88 19.06 13.40 32.44
C PRO A 88 17.73 13.98 31.96
N THR A 89 17.64 14.33 30.67
CA THR A 89 16.45 14.91 30.03
C THR A 89 15.66 13.89 29.20
N PHE A 90 15.91 12.58 29.39
CA PHE A 90 15.29 11.49 28.62
C PHE A 90 13.78 11.66 28.46
N ASN A 91 13.04 11.75 29.57
CA ASN A 91 11.58 11.77 29.51
C ASN A 91 11.02 12.99 28.75
N GLN A 92 11.61 14.18 28.96
CA GLN A 92 11.18 15.39 28.29
C GLN A 92 11.40 15.31 26.77
N LEU A 93 12.60 14.88 26.35
CA LEU A 93 12.93 14.77 24.93
C LEU A 93 12.17 13.62 24.26
N HIS A 94 12.02 12.48 24.94
CA HIS A 94 11.28 11.33 24.45
C HIS A 94 9.83 11.69 24.12
N LEU A 95 9.13 12.40 25.02
CA LEU A 95 7.77 12.88 24.77
C LEU A 95 7.71 13.98 23.70
N MET A 96 8.65 14.93 23.71
CA MET A 96 8.70 16.00 22.71
C MET A 96 8.84 15.43 21.28
N TYR A 97 9.72 14.46 21.08
CA TYR A 97 9.90 13.83 19.77
C TYR A 97 8.64 13.10 19.30
N ASP A 98 7.86 12.51 20.22
CA ASP A 98 6.61 11.84 19.86
C ASP A 98 5.52 12.83 19.46
N GLN A 99 5.39 13.93 20.20
CA GLN A 99 4.47 15.02 19.83
C GLN A 99 4.81 15.62 18.45
N HIS A 100 6.09 15.80 18.16
CA HIS A 100 6.51 16.31 16.85
C HIS A 100 6.28 15.28 15.74
N PHE A 101 6.49 13.99 16.01
CA PHE A 101 6.16 12.91 15.07
C PHE A 101 4.68 12.93 14.68
N GLU A 102 3.77 13.03 15.65
CA GLU A 102 2.32 13.13 15.39
C GLU A 102 1.99 14.33 14.50
N GLY A 103 2.63 15.48 14.75
CA GLY A 103 2.50 16.65 13.90
C GLY A 103 2.97 16.40 12.47
N GLN A 104 4.10 15.70 12.27
CA GLN A 104 4.58 15.35 10.94
C GLN A 104 3.66 14.35 10.23
N VAL A 105 3.07 13.39 10.94
CA VAL A 105 2.11 12.43 10.36
C VAL A 105 0.94 13.17 9.69
N LEU A 106 0.38 14.18 10.36
CA LEU A 106 -0.69 15.00 9.79
C LEU A 106 -0.24 15.80 8.56
N LEU A 107 0.98 16.33 8.57
CA LEU A 107 1.53 17.07 7.42
C LEU A 107 1.77 16.16 6.21
N VAL A 108 2.25 14.94 6.43
CA VAL A 108 2.43 13.94 5.36
C VAL A 108 1.11 13.68 4.64
N ASP A 109 0.03 13.45 5.41
CA ASP A 109 -1.30 13.20 4.86
C ASP A 109 -1.82 14.38 4.04
N ILE A 110 -1.77 15.60 4.60
CA ILE A 110 -2.18 16.83 3.91
C ILE A 110 -1.42 17.03 2.58
N LEU A 111 -0.11 16.79 2.58
CA LEU A 111 0.72 16.93 1.38
C LEU A 111 0.37 15.88 0.32
N ALA A 112 0.23 14.62 0.73
CA ALA A 112 -0.12 13.52 -0.16
C ALA A 112 -1.52 13.71 -0.78
N GLU A 113 -2.53 14.05 0.03
CA GLU A 113 -3.88 14.35 -0.46
C GLU A 113 -3.87 15.56 -1.40
N ARG A 114 -3.07 16.59 -1.10
CA ARG A 114 -2.98 17.77 -1.97
C ARG A 114 -2.40 17.42 -3.35
N ILE A 115 -1.40 16.53 -3.40
CA ILE A 115 -0.86 16.03 -4.67
C ILE A 115 -1.95 15.30 -5.47
N GLN A 116 -2.73 14.46 -4.80
CA GLN A 116 -3.82 13.71 -5.44
C GLN A 116 -4.93 14.63 -5.99
N LEU A 117 -5.30 15.68 -5.24
CA LEU A 117 -6.27 16.70 -5.65
C LEU A 117 -5.81 17.56 -6.85
N LEU A 118 -4.50 17.61 -7.09
CA LEU A 118 -3.91 18.24 -8.28
C LEU A 118 -3.80 17.29 -9.47
N GLY A 119 -4.17 16.02 -9.28
CA GLY A 119 -4.13 14.98 -10.32
C GLY A 119 -2.78 14.28 -10.45
N GLY A 120 -1.88 14.45 -9.48
CA GLY A 120 -0.58 13.78 -9.44
C GLY A 120 -0.58 12.52 -8.57
N ILE A 121 0.54 11.80 -8.62
CA ILE A 121 0.83 10.65 -7.73
C ILE A 121 1.80 11.12 -6.64
N ALA A 122 1.45 10.85 -5.38
CA ALA A 122 2.30 11.14 -4.23
C ALA A 122 3.34 10.02 -4.02
N LEU A 123 4.57 10.39 -3.68
CA LEU A 123 5.58 9.42 -3.23
C LEU A 123 5.15 8.78 -1.90
N ALA A 124 5.37 7.47 -1.77
CA ALA A 124 4.93 6.71 -0.59
C ALA A 124 5.95 5.68 -0.10
N MET A 125 6.63 4.97 -1.00
CA MET A 125 7.53 3.89 -0.61
C MET A 125 8.88 4.43 -0.13
N ALA A 126 9.39 3.86 0.96
CA ALA A 126 10.61 4.33 1.63
C ALA A 126 11.83 4.41 0.70
N ALA A 127 11.94 3.53 -0.31
CA ALA A 127 13.01 3.58 -1.29
C ALA A 127 12.96 4.86 -2.15
N ASP A 128 11.78 5.23 -2.65
CA ASP A 128 11.60 6.43 -3.47
C ASP A 128 11.83 7.70 -2.65
N ILE A 129 11.40 7.67 -1.37
CA ILE A 129 11.64 8.76 -0.42
C ILE A 129 13.15 8.96 -0.19
N ALA A 130 13.89 7.86 0.00
CA ALA A 130 15.33 7.90 0.21
C ALA A 130 16.09 8.41 -1.02
N GLU A 131 15.61 8.12 -2.24
CA GLU A 131 16.18 8.64 -3.48
C GLU A 131 15.88 10.13 -3.70
N THR A 132 14.72 10.60 -3.22
CA THR A 132 14.22 11.96 -3.50
C THR A 132 14.66 12.99 -2.45
N THR A 133 14.80 12.59 -1.18
CA THR A 133 15.12 13.51 -0.08
C THR A 133 16.52 14.13 -0.26
N ARG A 134 16.68 15.40 0.16
CA ARG A 134 17.91 16.18 -0.09
C ARG A 134 18.60 16.68 1.17
#